data_AF-A0A351AUF5-F1
#
_entry.id   AF-A0A351AUF5-F1
#
_cell.length_a   1.000
_cell.length_b   1.000
_cell.length_c   1.000
_cell.angle_alpha   90.00
_cell.angle_beta   90.00
_cell.angle_gamma   90.00
#
_symmetry.space_group_name_H-M   'P 1'
#
loop_
_entity.id
_entity.type
_entity.pdbx_description
1 polymer ?
#
loop_
_entity_poly.entity_id
_entity_poly.type
_entity_poly.pdbx_seq_one_letter_code
_entity_poly.pdbx_strand_id
1 'polypeptide(L)'
;MTEADILYFAKSETAYSIMINLTISEAMTAADGQLVHCEDPAYIGDMLIEGITLDSRKVKPDWLFIADKGERADGHDYVESARRSGAAAAVVEHELDIPIPQILVENSLRAMQRIAGYIREKSGVKVIGVVGSVGKTSTRQMLSCVLEQKFNVLSTEGNFNNEYGLPP
;
A
#
# COMPACT_ATOMS: atom_id res chain seq x y z
N MET A 1 3.01 12.81 18.55
CA MET A 1 3.77 12.81 17.28
C MET A 1 3.00 13.66 16.29
N THR A 2 3.67 14.62 15.65
CA THR A 2 3.05 15.60 14.74
C THR A 2 2.63 14.93 13.43
N GLU A 3 1.32 14.95 13.15
CA GLU A 3 0.71 14.52 11.88
C GLU A 3 1.32 15.29 10.69
N ALA A 4 1.56 14.59 9.58
CA ALA A 4 2.01 15.16 8.31
C ALA A 4 0.95 14.92 7.23
N ASP A 5 0.59 15.97 6.49
CA ASP A 5 -0.25 15.87 5.30
C ASP A 5 0.68 15.60 4.09
N ILE A 6 0.38 14.61 3.24
CA ILE A 6 1.26 14.22 2.12
C ILE A 6 0.61 14.57 0.77
N LEU A 7 1.38 15.23 -0.10
CA LEU A 7 1.03 15.50 -1.50
C LEU A 7 1.92 14.69 -2.44
N TYR A 8 1.32 14.03 -3.41
CA TYR A 8 2.00 13.33 -4.49
C TYR A 8 1.74 14.08 -5.80
N PHE A 9 2.74 14.26 -6.66
CA PHE A 9 2.54 14.89 -7.96
C PHE A 9 3.50 14.36 -9.03
N ALA A 10 3.00 14.29 -10.26
CA ALA A 10 3.70 13.76 -11.42
C ALA A 10 3.47 14.62 -12.67
N LYS A 11 4.36 14.57 -13.66
CA LYS A 11 4.28 15.40 -14.88
C LYS A 11 3.60 14.60 -16.01
N SER A 12 2.30 14.84 -16.24
CA SER A 12 1.39 14.36 -17.31
C SER A 12 1.24 12.84 -17.58
N GLU A 13 0.04 12.48 -18.07
CA GLU A 13 -0.53 11.17 -18.47
C GLU A 13 -0.74 10.06 -17.41
N THR A 14 0.00 10.00 -16.31
CA THR A 14 -0.12 8.85 -15.36
C THR A 14 -1.15 9.03 -14.22
N ALA A 15 -2.10 9.93 -14.40
CA ALA A 15 -2.93 10.48 -13.33
C ALA A 15 -4.01 9.54 -12.76
N TYR A 16 -4.73 8.89 -13.67
CA TYR A 16 -5.92 8.09 -13.36
C TYR A 16 -5.63 6.59 -13.29
N SER A 17 -4.40 6.21 -13.60
CA SER A 17 -3.88 4.86 -13.52
C SER A 17 -2.46 4.96 -12.98
N ILE A 18 -2.31 5.27 -11.70
CA ILE A 18 -1.22 4.64 -10.95
C ILE A 18 -1.65 3.18 -10.82
N MET A 19 -1.61 2.45 -11.93
CA MET A 19 -1.58 1.00 -11.88
C MET A 19 -0.32 0.72 -11.09
N ILE A 20 -0.50 0.18 -9.89
CA ILE A 20 0.57 -0.44 -9.13
C ILE A 20 1.06 -1.58 -10.03
N ASN A 21 2.04 -1.31 -10.89
CA ASN A 21 2.70 -2.36 -11.67
C ASN A 21 3.70 -3.04 -10.73
N LEU A 22 3.18 -3.70 -9.70
CA LEU A 22 3.93 -4.40 -8.67
C LEU A 22 3.63 -5.88 -8.81
N THR A 23 4.65 -6.71 -8.91
CA THR A 23 4.47 -8.17 -8.84
C THR A 23 4.53 -8.65 -7.39
N ILE A 24 4.02 -9.86 -7.13
CA ILE A 24 4.16 -10.49 -5.80
C ILE A 24 5.64 -10.64 -5.41
N SER A 25 6.53 -10.97 -6.35
CA SER A 25 7.96 -11.07 -6.09
C SER A 25 8.58 -9.71 -5.72
N GLU A 26 8.16 -8.63 -6.37
CA GLU A 26 8.60 -7.27 -6.00
C GLU A 26 8.07 -6.86 -4.63
N ALA A 27 6.81 -7.16 -4.32
CA ALA A 27 6.23 -6.92 -3.00
C ALA A 27 6.98 -7.70 -1.91
N MET A 28 7.26 -8.99 -2.15
CA MET A 28 8.06 -9.84 -1.27
C MET A 28 9.46 -9.25 -1.03
N THR A 29 10.15 -8.85 -2.10
CA THR A 29 11.50 -8.26 -2.02
C THR A 29 11.48 -6.94 -1.26
N ALA A 30 10.51 -6.07 -1.55
CA ALA A 30 10.36 -4.80 -0.85
C ALA A 30 10.07 -5.00 0.64
N ALA A 31 9.20 -5.96 0.96
CA ALA A 31 8.81 -6.32 2.32
C ALA A 31 9.92 -7.02 3.12
N ASP A 32 10.96 -7.55 2.46
CA ASP A 32 11.96 -8.45 3.08
C ASP A 32 11.31 -9.71 3.63
N GLY A 33 10.31 -10.20 2.89
CA GLY A 33 9.55 -11.37 3.24
C GLY A 33 9.96 -12.60 2.44
N GLN A 34 9.39 -13.73 2.82
CA GLN A 34 9.50 -14.98 2.10
C GLN A 34 8.12 -15.40 1.59
N LEU A 35 8.03 -15.76 0.30
CA LEU A 35 6.81 -16.32 -0.27
C LEU A 35 6.65 -17.78 0.18
N VAL A 36 5.51 -18.08 0.79
CA VAL A 36 5.10 -19.39 1.29
C VAL A 36 3.67 -19.70 0.84
N HIS A 37 3.19 -20.94 1.07
CA HIS A 37 1.86 -21.40 0.65
C HIS A 37 1.58 -21.23 -0.86
N CYS A 38 2.56 -21.57 -1.70
CA CYS A 38 2.43 -21.61 -3.16
C CYS A 38 3.07 -22.88 -3.74
N GLU A 39 2.45 -23.45 -4.78
CA GLU A 39 2.97 -24.65 -5.48
C GLU A 39 4.03 -24.27 -6.53
N ASP A 40 3.86 -23.12 -7.20
CA ASP A 40 4.80 -22.58 -8.18
C ASP A 40 5.20 -21.14 -7.80
N PRO A 41 6.28 -20.97 -7.01
CA PRO A 41 6.73 -19.66 -6.56
C PRO A 41 7.12 -18.70 -7.71
N ALA A 42 7.58 -19.24 -8.85
CA ALA A 42 7.98 -18.42 -9.98
C ALA A 42 6.75 -17.82 -10.68
N TYR A 43 5.76 -18.67 -11.00
CA TYR A 43 4.52 -18.21 -11.59
C TYR A 43 3.76 -17.24 -10.67
N ILE A 44 3.62 -17.59 -9.38
CA ILE A 44 2.94 -16.73 -8.40
C ILE A 44 3.71 -15.43 -8.21
N GLY A 45 5.04 -15.48 -8.15
CA GLY A 45 5.90 -14.30 -8.03
C GLY A 45 5.71 -13.27 -9.15
N ASP A 46 5.36 -13.72 -10.36
CA ASP A 46 5.15 -12.87 -11.53
C ASP A 46 3.72 -12.29 -11.62
N MET A 47 2.78 -12.74 -10.77
CA MET A 47 1.42 -12.19 -10.75
C MET A 47 1.44 -10.72 -10.32
N LEU A 48 0.64 -9.92 -11.02
CA LEU A 48 0.47 -8.48 -10.75
C LEU A 48 -0.48 -8.25 -9.58
N ILE A 49 -0.19 -7.22 -8.80
CA ILE A 49 -1.01 -6.73 -7.69
C ILE A 49 -1.69 -5.44 -8.14
N GLU A 50 -3.02 -5.43 -8.17
CA GLU A 50 -3.79 -4.25 -8.59
C GLU A 50 -4.06 -3.25 -7.46
N GLY A 51 -3.84 -3.65 -6.21
CA GLY A 51 -4.10 -2.81 -5.03
C GLY A 51 -3.58 -3.42 -3.74
N ILE A 52 -3.47 -2.59 -2.70
CA ILE A 52 -3.01 -3.02 -1.37
C ILE A 52 -4.02 -2.51 -0.33
N THR A 53 -4.41 -3.35 0.62
CA THR A 53 -5.29 -2.91 1.72
C THR A 53 -5.06 -3.65 3.03
N LEU A 54 -5.34 -2.98 4.13
CA LEU A 54 -5.39 -3.54 5.49
C LEU A 54 -6.84 -3.86 5.92
N ASP A 55 -7.85 -3.42 5.16
CA ASP A 55 -9.26 -3.64 5.47
C ASP A 55 -9.80 -4.79 4.62
N SER A 56 -9.98 -5.96 5.24
CA SER A 56 -10.46 -7.18 4.57
C SER A 56 -11.82 -7.00 3.88
N ARG A 57 -12.63 -6.02 4.31
CA ARG A 57 -13.94 -5.70 3.72
C ARG A 57 -13.83 -4.93 2.40
N LYS A 58 -12.67 -4.35 2.11
CA LYS A 58 -12.39 -3.58 0.89
C LYS A 58 -11.57 -4.34 -0.14
N VAL A 59 -11.14 -5.56 0.19
CA VAL A 59 -10.37 -6.43 -0.71
C VAL A 59 -11.14 -6.64 -2.01
N LYS A 60 -10.42 -6.51 -3.12
CA LYS A 60 -10.88 -6.81 -4.47
C LYS A 60 -10.02 -7.93 -5.06
N PRO A 61 -10.45 -8.53 -6.18
CA PRO A 61 -9.61 -9.43 -6.95
C PRO A 61 -8.22 -8.84 -7.21
N ASP A 62 -7.20 -9.69 -7.14
CA ASP A 62 -5.80 -9.37 -7.43
C ASP A 62 -5.16 -8.32 -6.50
N TRP A 63 -5.76 -8.08 -5.33
CA TRP A 63 -5.19 -7.21 -4.30
C TRP A 63 -4.30 -7.97 -3.32
N LEU A 64 -3.31 -7.27 -2.79
CA LEU A 64 -2.50 -7.70 -1.66
C LEU A 64 -3.17 -7.27 -0.36
N PHE A 65 -3.48 -8.24 0.50
CA PHE A 65 -3.99 -7.96 1.85
C PHE A 65 -2.84 -7.90 2.85
N ILE A 66 -2.81 -6.89 3.71
CA ILE A 66 -1.82 -6.76 4.78
C ILE A 66 -2.48 -7.15 6.11
N ALA A 67 -2.09 -8.30 6.66
CA ALA A 67 -2.54 -8.75 7.97
C ALA A 67 -1.72 -8.09 9.06
N ASP A 68 -2.11 -6.87 9.45
CA ASP A 68 -1.49 -6.14 10.55
C ASP A 68 -2.24 -6.35 11.86
N LYS A 69 -1.49 -6.44 12.96
CA LYS A 69 -2.05 -6.59 14.30
C LYS A 69 -2.33 -5.21 14.89
N GLY A 70 -3.56 -4.75 14.73
CA GLY A 70 -4.02 -3.49 15.31
C GLY A 70 -4.36 -3.60 16.81
N GLU A 71 -4.56 -2.46 17.47
CA GLU A 71 -4.92 -2.41 18.89
C GLU A 71 -6.26 -3.10 19.23
N ARG A 72 -7.18 -3.16 18.26
CA ARG A 72 -8.56 -3.65 18.46
C ARG A 72 -8.84 -5.01 17.83
N ALA A 73 -8.06 -5.39 16.83
CA ALA A 73 -8.30 -6.59 16.03
C ALA A 73 -7.00 -7.06 15.39
N ASP A 74 -6.86 -8.37 15.26
CA ASP A 74 -5.75 -8.98 14.57
C ASP A 74 -6.12 -9.20 13.09
N GLY A 75 -5.35 -8.60 12.17
CA GLY A 75 -5.57 -8.74 10.72
C GLY A 75 -5.46 -10.18 10.23
N HIS A 76 -4.71 -11.02 10.94
CA HIS A 76 -4.49 -12.43 10.59
C HIS A 76 -5.79 -13.24 10.63
N ASP A 77 -6.72 -12.88 11.52
CA ASP A 77 -8.05 -13.51 11.63
C ASP A 77 -8.91 -13.31 10.36
N TYR A 78 -8.55 -12.33 9.51
CA TYR A 78 -9.31 -11.97 8.32
C TYR A 78 -8.68 -12.43 7.00
N VAL A 79 -7.55 -13.14 7.04
CA VAL A 79 -6.86 -13.62 5.82
C VAL A 79 -7.75 -14.55 4.99
N GLU A 80 -8.51 -15.44 5.63
CA GLU A 80 -9.46 -16.31 4.93
C GLU A 80 -10.59 -15.49 4.28
N SER A 81 -11.01 -14.39 4.92
CA SER A 81 -12.00 -13.49 4.32
C SER A 81 -11.41 -12.76 3.10
N ALA A 82 -10.17 -12.28 3.19
CA ALA A 82 -9.49 -11.63 2.08
C ALA A 82 -9.31 -12.59 0.89
N ARG A 83 -8.93 -13.85 1.16
CA ARG A 83 -8.85 -14.90 0.15
C ARG A 83 -10.19 -15.11 -0.56
N ARG A 84 -11.29 -15.23 0.19
CA ARG A 84 -12.64 -15.37 -0.39
C ARG A 84 -13.07 -14.17 -1.24
N SER A 85 -12.57 -12.98 -0.92
CA SER A 85 -12.79 -11.76 -1.71
C SER A 85 -11.89 -11.65 -2.96
N GLY A 86 -10.99 -12.63 -3.17
CA GLY A 86 -10.12 -12.70 -4.36
C GLY A 86 -8.74 -12.08 -4.21
N ALA A 87 -8.25 -11.86 -2.98
CA ALA A 87 -6.87 -11.41 -2.78
C ALA A 87 -5.87 -12.34 -3.51
N ALA A 88 -4.90 -11.77 -4.20
CA ALA A 88 -3.83 -12.52 -4.86
C ALA A 88 -2.84 -13.11 -3.84
N ALA A 89 -2.56 -12.36 -2.77
CA ALA A 89 -1.69 -12.79 -1.69
C ALA A 89 -2.03 -12.05 -0.38
N ALA A 90 -1.47 -12.54 0.73
CA ALA A 90 -1.51 -11.87 2.03
C ALA A 90 -0.09 -11.67 2.58
N VAL A 91 0.20 -10.50 3.17
CA VAL A 91 1.36 -10.29 4.04
C VAL A 91 0.99 -10.70 5.45
N VAL A 92 1.77 -11.58 6.07
CA VAL A 92 1.50 -12.17 7.40
C VAL A 92 2.76 -12.21 8.25
N GLU A 93 2.61 -12.16 9.57
CA GLU A 93 3.72 -12.25 10.54
C GLU A 93 4.04 -13.68 10.96
N HIS A 94 3.14 -14.61 10.65
CA HIS A 94 3.28 -16.04 10.88
C HIS A 94 2.50 -16.82 9.82
N GLU A 95 2.94 -18.04 9.51
CA GLU A 95 2.25 -18.90 8.55
C GLU A 95 0.85 -19.26 9.05
N LEU A 96 -0.13 -19.14 8.15
CA LEU A 96 -1.51 -19.53 8.38
C LEU A 96 -1.85 -20.73 7.49
N ASP A 97 -2.59 -21.71 8.04
CA ASP A 97 -3.10 -22.86 7.27
C ASP A 97 -4.30 -22.45 6.40
N ILE A 98 -4.04 -21.53 5.46
CA ILE A 98 -4.99 -20.95 4.54
C ILE A 98 -4.39 -21.05 3.14
N PRO A 99 -5.11 -21.63 2.15
CA PRO A 99 -4.58 -21.87 0.81
C PRO A 99 -4.59 -20.57 -0.04
N ILE A 100 -3.78 -19.60 0.37
CA ILE A 100 -3.47 -18.37 -0.34
C ILE A 100 -1.96 -18.16 -0.30
N PRO A 101 -1.32 -17.64 -1.36
CA PRO A 101 0.06 -17.19 -1.28
C PRO A 101 0.27 -16.20 -0.13
N GLN A 102 1.29 -16.44 0.67
CA GLN A 102 1.59 -15.67 1.86
C GLN A 102 3.02 -15.10 1.77
N ILE A 103 3.17 -13.81 2.00
CA ILE A 103 4.46 -13.15 2.18
C ILE A 103 4.70 -13.08 3.69
N LEU A 104 5.50 -14.02 4.18
CA LEU A 104 5.88 -14.10 5.59
C LEU A 104 6.93 -13.03 5.91
N VAL A 105 6.65 -12.19 6.90
CA VAL A 105 7.51 -11.07 7.33
C VAL A 105 7.65 -11.05 8.86
N GLU A 106 8.69 -10.41 9.37
CA GLU A 106 8.81 -10.22 10.82
C GLU A 106 7.82 -9.19 11.39
N ASN A 107 7.46 -8.18 10.58
CA ASN A 107 6.54 -7.12 10.99
C ASN A 107 5.77 -6.57 9.78
N SER A 108 4.46 -6.76 9.81
CA SER A 108 3.51 -6.44 8.73
C SER A 108 3.41 -4.94 8.44
N LEU A 109 3.38 -4.09 9.47
CA LEU A 109 3.38 -2.62 9.32
C LEU A 109 4.64 -2.12 8.62
N ARG A 110 5.83 -2.59 9.04
CA ARG A 110 7.10 -2.24 8.39
C ARG A 110 7.16 -2.76 6.96
N ALA A 111 6.70 -3.98 6.71
CA ALA A 111 6.63 -4.54 5.37
C ALA A 111 5.80 -3.66 4.44
N MET A 112 4.62 -3.24 4.88
CA MET A 112 3.77 -2.35 4.09
C MET A 112 4.40 -0.96 3.91
N GLN A 113 5.06 -0.38 4.92
CA GLN A 113 5.81 0.88 4.74
C GLN A 113 6.93 0.76 3.70
N ARG A 114 7.64 -0.38 3.67
CA ARG A 114 8.68 -0.66 2.68
C ARG A 114 8.11 -0.87 1.28
N ILE A 115 7.02 -1.63 1.16
CA ILE A 115 6.30 -1.80 -0.12
C ILE A 115 5.84 -0.43 -0.64
N ALA A 116 5.26 0.40 0.22
CA ALA A 116 4.86 1.75 -0.13
C ALA A 116 6.07 2.61 -0.58
N GLY A 117 7.22 2.48 0.09
CA GLY A 117 8.48 3.10 -0.31
C GLY A 117 8.93 2.68 -1.69
N TYR A 118 8.93 1.38 -1.94
CA TYR A 118 9.28 0.80 -3.23
C TYR A 118 8.36 1.28 -4.36
N ILE A 119 7.04 1.31 -4.15
CA ILE A 119 6.07 1.85 -5.12
C ILE A 119 6.34 3.33 -5.40
N ARG A 120 6.62 4.13 -4.36
CA ARG A 120 6.95 5.56 -4.51
C ARG A 120 8.23 5.76 -5.33
N GLU A 121 9.28 4.99 -5.06
CA GLU A 121 10.53 5.05 -5.82
C GLU A 121 10.34 4.61 -7.27
N LYS A 122 9.64 3.48 -7.50
CA LYS A 122 9.38 2.92 -8.82
C LYS A 122 8.50 3.81 -9.69
N SER A 123 7.52 4.50 -9.10
CA SER A 123 6.60 5.37 -9.82
C SER A 123 7.20 6.71 -10.25
N GLY A 124 8.36 7.11 -9.69
CA GLY A 124 9.04 8.37 -10.05
C GLY A 124 8.24 9.63 -9.69
N VAL A 125 7.19 9.50 -8.87
CA VAL A 125 6.38 10.64 -8.42
C VAL A 125 7.14 11.48 -7.42
N LYS A 126 6.94 12.80 -7.47
CA LYS A 126 7.50 13.71 -6.47
C LYS A 126 6.55 13.82 -5.29
N VAL A 127 7.10 13.79 -4.08
CA VAL A 127 6.33 13.84 -2.83
C VAL A 127 6.69 15.09 -2.04
N ILE A 128 5.68 15.82 -1.58
CA ILE A 128 5.82 16.92 -0.62
C ILE A 128 5.10 16.53 0.66
N GLY A 129 5.84 16.47 1.77
CA GLY A 129 5.26 16.36 3.11
C GLY A 129 5.03 17.75 3.71
N VAL A 130 3.80 18.03 4.14
CA VAL A 130 3.43 19.25 4.86
C VAL A 130 3.27 18.91 6.34
N VAL A 131 4.23 19.35 7.17
CA VAL A 131 4.26 19.09 8.61
C VAL A 131 3.89 20.37 9.38
N GLY A 132 3.06 20.27 10.41
CA GLY A 132 2.70 21.40 11.27
C GLY A 132 1.55 21.14 12.23
N SER A 133 1.49 21.88 13.34
CA SER A 133 0.41 21.77 14.33
C SER A 133 -0.89 22.45 13.87
N VAL A 134 -0.83 23.46 13.01
CA VAL A 134 -1.97 24.20 12.45
C VAL A 134 -1.71 24.55 10.98
N GLY A 135 -2.74 24.57 10.13
CA GLY A 135 -2.63 25.07 8.75
C GLY A 135 -2.09 24.07 7.71
N LYS A 136 -1.93 22.79 8.08
CA LYS A 136 -1.51 21.72 7.15
C LYS A 136 -2.46 21.60 5.97
N THR A 137 -3.76 21.46 6.24
CA THR A 137 -4.79 21.27 5.22
C THR A 137 -4.89 22.46 4.27
N SER A 138 -4.80 23.69 4.78
CA SER A 138 -4.82 24.90 3.94
C SER A 138 -3.56 25.03 3.08
N THR A 139 -2.39 24.76 3.66
CA THR A 139 -1.11 24.75 2.92
C THR A 139 -1.10 23.68 1.84
N ARG A 140 -1.62 22.48 2.15
CA ARG A 140 -1.79 21.36 1.23
C ARG A 140 -2.69 21.75 0.05
N GLN A 141 -3.81 22.39 0.30
CA GLN A 141 -4.73 22.86 -0.74
C GLN A 141 -4.09 23.93 -1.62
N MET A 142 -3.40 24.92 -1.04
CA MET A 142 -2.70 25.94 -1.82
C MET A 142 -1.62 25.34 -2.72
N LEU A 143 -0.82 24.41 -2.19
CA LEU A 143 0.19 23.68 -2.97
C LEU A 143 -0.44 22.88 -4.10
N SER A 144 -1.56 22.19 -3.84
CA SER A 144 -2.30 21.43 -4.85
C SER A 144 -2.75 22.35 -6.00
N CYS A 145 -3.43 23.46 -5.69
CA CYS A 145 -3.91 24.42 -6.70
C CYS A 145 -2.79 24.97 -7.59
N VAL A 146 -1.61 25.24 -7.02
CA VAL A 146 -0.45 25.75 -7.78
C VAL A 146 0.18 24.65 -8.62
N LEU A 147 0.35 23.44 -8.06
CA LEU A 147 0.99 22.33 -8.76
C LEU A 147 0.11 21.75 -9.86
N GLU A 148 -1.22 21.73 -9.68
CA GLU A 148 -2.22 21.32 -10.68
C GLU A 148 -2.14 22.14 -11.97
N GLN A 149 -1.59 23.36 -11.94
CA GLN A 149 -1.36 24.16 -13.16
C GLN A 149 -0.39 23.51 -14.15
N LYS A 150 0.47 22.57 -13.68
CA LYS A 150 1.56 22.01 -14.48
C LYS A 150 1.79 20.52 -14.29
N PHE A 151 1.25 19.94 -13.23
CA PHE A 151 1.43 18.56 -12.83
C PHE A 151 0.08 17.92 -12.57
N ASN A 152 0.00 16.60 -12.70
CA ASN A 152 -1.09 15.86 -12.10
C ASN A 152 -0.80 15.68 -10.61
N VAL A 153 -1.71 16.15 -9.76
CA VAL A 153 -1.55 16.12 -8.31
C VAL A 153 -2.51 15.08 -7.74
N LEU A 154 -1.97 14.16 -6.95
CA LEU A 154 -2.71 13.27 -6.09
C LEU A 154 -2.55 13.76 -4.66
N SER A 155 -3.67 14.07 -4.05
CA SER A 155 -3.74 14.60 -2.70
C SER A 155 -4.45 13.56 -1.85
N THR A 156 -3.93 13.25 -0.66
CA THR A 156 -4.66 12.39 0.27
C THR A 156 -6.04 13.01 0.57
N GLU A 157 -7.12 12.27 0.31
CA GLU A 157 -8.47 12.70 0.68
C GLU A 157 -8.73 12.39 2.15
N GLY A 158 -9.05 13.42 2.95
CA GLY A 158 -9.45 13.24 4.35
C GLY A 158 -8.32 12.93 5.33
N ASN A 159 -8.67 12.34 6.49
CA ASN A 159 -7.76 12.10 7.63
C ASN A 159 -6.94 10.80 7.50
N PHE A 160 -6.58 10.38 6.29
CA PHE A 160 -5.66 9.23 6.07
C PHE A 160 -4.20 9.64 6.32
N ASN A 161 -3.96 10.25 7.49
CA ASN A 161 -2.68 10.76 7.99
C ASN A 161 -1.97 9.77 8.93
N ASN A 162 -2.45 8.52 8.98
CA ASN A 162 -1.82 7.49 9.78
C ASN A 162 -0.67 6.85 8.99
N GLU A 163 0.23 6.18 9.71
CA GLU A 163 1.59 5.71 9.40
C GLU A 163 1.81 4.86 8.12
N TYR A 164 0.81 4.78 7.24
CA TYR A 164 0.68 3.86 6.14
C TYR A 164 1.23 4.39 4.80
N GLY A 165 1.35 5.71 4.62
CA GLY A 165 2.17 6.34 3.57
C GLY A 165 1.82 6.02 2.10
N LEU A 166 0.66 5.42 1.85
CA LEU A 166 0.16 5.09 0.51
C LEU A 166 -0.87 6.15 0.07
N PRO A 167 -0.80 6.67 -1.17
CA PRO A 167 -1.95 7.35 -1.76
C PRO A 167 -3.10 6.34 -1.91
N PRO A 168 -4.38 6.77 -1.76
CA PRO A 168 -5.53 5.95 -2.10
C PRO A 168 -5.58 5.60 -3.60
#